data_AF-A0A415NZR7-F1
#
_entry.id   AF-A0A415NZR7-F1
#
_cell.length_a   1.000
_cell.length_b   1.000
_cell.length_c   1.000
_cell.angle_alpha   90.00
_cell.angle_beta   90.00
_cell.angle_gamma   90.00
#
_symmetry.space_group_name_H-M   'P 1'
#
loop_
_entity.id
_entity.type
_entity.pdbx_description
1 polymer ?
#
loop_
_entity_poly.entity_id
_entity_poly.type
_entity_poly.pdbx_seq_one_letter_code
_entity_poly.pdbx_strand_id
1 'polypeptide(L)'
;MKNIINAFTTLFFYLLCVFGAAALLTASAQTAAAKEYKADVITEIENSDFNQAVITSCISQAQSAGYTLAVTPSANAEGETVSADVVLSYSYKMPVFGIEKTHQTRGIAR
;
A
#
# COMPACT_ATOMS: atom_id res chain seq x y z
N MET A 1 31.23 -37.52 -2.85
CA MET A 1 30.46 -36.80 -1.81
C MET A 1 30.66 -35.28 -1.85
N LYS A 2 31.90 -34.75 -1.84
CA LYS A 2 32.15 -33.29 -1.93
C LYS A 2 31.48 -32.57 -3.12
N ASN A 3 31.58 -33.12 -4.33
CA ASN A 3 30.99 -32.49 -5.52
C ASN A 3 29.46 -32.51 -5.52
N ILE A 4 28.88 -33.54 -4.92
CA ILE A 4 27.42 -33.68 -4.74
C ILE A 4 26.93 -32.63 -3.74
N ILE A 5 27.60 -32.53 -2.59
CA ILE A 5 27.29 -31.53 -1.55
C ILE A 5 27.41 -30.11 -2.13
N ASN A 6 28.48 -29.81 -2.88
CA ASN A 6 28.64 -28.50 -3.50
C ASN A 6 27.53 -28.21 -4.54
N ALA A 7 27.17 -29.17 -5.38
CA ALA A 7 26.10 -28.99 -6.36
C ALA A 7 24.74 -28.70 -5.71
N PHE A 8 24.37 -29.47 -4.67
CA PHE A 8 23.13 -29.26 -3.94
C PHE A 8 23.13 -27.93 -3.17
N THR A 9 24.27 -27.54 -2.59
CA THR A 9 24.41 -26.27 -1.88
C THR A 9 24.25 -25.08 -2.83
N THR A 10 24.91 -25.12 -3.99
CA THR A 10 24.76 -24.08 -5.02
C THR A 10 23.32 -24.00 -5.53
N LEU A 11 22.70 -25.15 -5.82
CA LEU A 11 21.30 -25.20 -6.27
C LEU A 11 20.34 -24.63 -5.21
N PHE A 12 20.58 -24.93 -3.94
CA PHE A 12 19.80 -24.40 -2.82
C PHE A 12 19.92 -22.87 -2.71
N PHE A 13 21.13 -22.31 -2.82
CA PHE A 13 21.33 -20.86 -2.81
C PHE A 13 20.67 -20.18 -4.00
N TYR A 14 20.73 -20.77 -5.20
CA TYR A 14 20.01 -20.23 -6.37
C TYR A 14 18.50 -20.20 -6.15
N LEU A 15 17.91 -21.28 -5.61
CA LEU A 15 16.49 -21.31 -5.26
C LEU A 15 16.15 -20.22 -4.23
N LEU A 16 16.96 -20.07 -3.18
CA LEU A 16 16.77 -19.04 -2.16
C LEU A 16 16.80 -17.63 -2.77
N CYS A 17 17.75 -17.36 -3.68
CA CYS A 17 17.82 -16.08 -4.39
C CYS A 17 16.58 -15.81 -5.26
N VAL A 18 16.09 -16.82 -6.00
CA VAL A 18 14.91 -16.66 -6.86
C VAL A 18 13.66 -16.38 -6.01
N PHE A 19 13.45 -17.14 -4.92
CA PHE A 19 12.32 -16.88 -4.01
C PHE A 19 12.44 -15.53 -3.31
N GLY A 20 13.65 -15.13 -2.89
CA GLY A 20 13.91 -13.83 -2.30
C GLY A 20 13.61 -12.68 -3.25
N ALA A 21 14.06 -12.78 -4.51
CA ALA A 21 13.79 -11.77 -5.53
C ALA A 21 12.28 -11.68 -5.85
N ALA A 22 11.60 -12.82 -5.99
CA ALA A 22 10.15 -12.84 -6.23
C ALA A 22 9.37 -12.17 -5.09
N ALA A 23 9.69 -12.49 -3.84
CA ALA A 23 9.06 -11.86 -2.68
C ALA A 23 9.27 -10.35 -2.63
N LEU A 24 10.50 -9.89 -2.94
CA LEU A 24 10.83 -8.47 -2.98
C LEU A 24 10.06 -7.74 -4.09
N LEU A 25 9.95 -8.33 -5.28
CA LEU A 25 9.15 -7.78 -6.38
C LEU A 25 7.68 -7.68 -6.01
N THR A 26 7.11 -8.72 -5.39
CA THR A 26 5.72 -8.72 -4.94
C THR A 26 5.45 -7.67 -3.85
N ALA A 27 6.37 -7.47 -2.91
CA ALA A 27 6.26 -6.42 -1.90
C ALA A 27 6.36 -5.00 -2.52
N SER A 28 7.25 -4.84 -3.50
CA SER A 28 7.41 -3.58 -4.24
C SER A 28 6.17 -3.25 -5.07
N ALA A 29 5.59 -4.23 -5.75
CA ALA A 29 4.36 -4.07 -6.54
C ALA A 29 3.16 -3.69 -5.66
N GLN A 30 2.98 -4.35 -4.51
CA GLN A 30 1.92 -3.98 -3.55
C GLN A 30 2.10 -2.55 -3.04
N THR A 31 3.34 -2.14 -2.76
CA THR A 31 3.64 -0.77 -2.33
C THR A 31 3.32 0.25 -3.42
N ALA A 32 3.62 -0.06 -4.68
CA ALA A 32 3.29 0.79 -5.82
C ALA A 32 1.78 0.93 -6.01
N ALA A 33 1.05 -0.20 -6.02
CA ALA A 33 -0.41 -0.21 -6.16
C ALA A 33 -1.11 0.59 -5.04
N ALA A 34 -0.64 0.47 -3.78
CA ALA A 34 -1.18 1.27 -2.68
C ALA A 34 -0.91 2.78 -2.83
N LYS A 35 0.23 3.16 -3.41
CA LYS A 35 0.55 4.57 -3.68
C LYS A 35 -0.30 5.14 -4.81
N GLU A 36 -0.51 4.39 -5.87
CA GLU A 36 -1.38 4.74 -6.99
C GLU A 36 -2.82 4.89 -6.52
N TYR A 37 -3.36 3.89 -5.81
CA TYR A 37 -4.70 3.95 -5.23
C TYR A 37 -4.92 5.18 -4.35
N LYS A 38 -3.94 5.54 -3.50
CA LYS A 38 -4.00 6.76 -2.71
C LYS A 38 -4.07 8.02 -3.60
N ALA A 39 -3.30 8.07 -4.68
CA ALA A 39 -3.29 9.23 -5.58
C ALA A 39 -4.66 9.37 -6.29
N ASP A 40 -5.27 8.26 -6.69
CA ASP A 40 -6.60 8.24 -7.28
C ASP A 40 -7.66 8.76 -6.28
N VAL A 41 -7.63 8.25 -5.04
CA VAL A 41 -8.53 8.72 -3.97
C VAL A 41 -8.35 10.21 -3.67
N ILE A 42 -7.12 10.72 -3.63
CA ILE A 42 -6.86 12.15 -3.43
C ILE A 42 -7.51 12.95 -4.56
N THR A 43 -7.27 12.55 -5.80
CA THR A 43 -7.81 13.22 -6.99
C THR A 43 -9.34 13.19 -7.00
N GLU A 44 -9.95 12.08 -6.58
CA GLU A 44 -11.41 11.96 -6.49
C GLU A 44 -12.01 12.86 -5.39
N ILE A 45 -11.33 12.98 -4.24
CA ILE A 45 -11.75 13.88 -3.17
C ILE A 45 -11.65 15.34 -3.62
N GLU A 46 -10.53 15.74 -4.24
CA GLU A 46 -10.31 17.09 -4.77
C GLU A 46 -11.36 17.45 -5.83
N ASN A 47 -11.59 16.57 -6.81
CA ASN A 47 -12.59 16.78 -7.86
C ASN A 47 -14.04 16.84 -7.36
N SER A 48 -14.29 16.35 -6.14
CA SER A 48 -15.62 16.39 -5.53
C SER A 48 -15.86 17.60 -4.64
N ASP A 49 -14.91 18.54 -4.56
CA ASP A 49 -14.91 19.63 -3.57
C ASP A 49 -15.09 19.11 -2.14
N PHE A 50 -14.35 18.04 -1.80
CA PHE A 50 -14.37 17.41 -0.47
C PHE A 50 -15.77 16.92 -0.04
N ASN A 51 -16.57 16.45 -0.99
CA ASN A 51 -17.93 15.97 -0.69
C ASN A 51 -17.91 14.76 0.26
N GLN A 52 -18.65 14.87 1.36
CA GLN A 52 -18.70 13.84 2.40
C GLN A 52 -19.22 12.47 1.89
N ALA A 53 -20.14 12.46 0.91
CA ALA A 53 -20.65 11.22 0.33
C ALA A 53 -19.59 10.51 -0.51
N VAL A 54 -18.79 11.28 -1.27
CA VAL A 54 -17.67 10.76 -2.07
C VAL A 54 -16.59 10.21 -1.14
N ILE A 55 -16.21 10.95 -0.10
CA ILE A 55 -15.24 10.47 0.91
C ILE A 55 -15.71 9.14 1.54
N THR A 56 -16.99 9.04 1.90
CA THR A 56 -17.56 7.81 2.47
C THR A 56 -17.53 6.65 1.48
N SER A 57 -17.81 6.92 0.20
CA SER A 57 -17.69 5.95 -0.88
C SER A 57 -16.24 5.47 -1.04
N CYS A 58 -15.25 6.38 -1.08
CA CYS A 58 -13.83 6.02 -1.16
C CYS A 58 -13.40 5.15 0.03
N ILE A 59 -13.87 5.43 1.25
CA ILE A 59 -13.58 4.61 2.44
C ILE A 59 -14.15 3.19 2.28
N SER A 60 -15.40 3.06 1.83
CA SER A 60 -16.04 1.76 1.59
C SER A 60 -15.36 0.96 0.48
N GLN A 61 -14.96 1.65 -0.60
CA GLN A 61 -14.22 1.04 -1.71
C GLN A 61 -12.84 0.57 -1.26
N ALA A 62 -12.14 1.37 -0.46
CA ALA A 62 -10.84 1.01 0.09
C ALA A 62 -10.93 -0.24 0.97
N GLN A 63 -11.95 -0.32 1.84
CA GLN A 63 -12.22 -1.52 2.65
C GLN A 63 -12.48 -2.75 1.79
N SER A 64 -13.26 -2.60 0.72
CA SER A 64 -13.54 -3.69 -0.23
C SER A 64 -12.29 -4.16 -0.98
N ALA A 65 -11.36 -3.24 -1.25
CA ALA A 65 -10.05 -3.52 -1.83
C ALA A 65 -9.02 -4.08 -0.82
N GLY A 66 -9.38 -4.22 0.46
CA GLY A 66 -8.50 -4.73 1.52
C GLY A 66 -7.59 -3.67 2.15
N TYR A 67 -7.87 -2.39 1.92
CA TYR A 67 -7.18 -1.26 2.52
C TYR A 67 -7.99 -0.65 3.67
N THR A 68 -7.32 0.09 4.55
CA THR A 68 -8.00 0.94 5.54
C THR A 68 -7.67 2.40 5.23
N LEU A 69 -8.69 3.15 4.78
CA LEU A 69 -8.57 4.56 4.43
C LEU A 69 -9.10 5.43 5.58
N ALA A 70 -8.32 6.43 5.99
CA ALA A 70 -8.74 7.49 6.89
C ALA A 70 -8.56 8.84 6.19
N VAL A 71 -9.62 9.64 6.16
CA VAL A 71 -9.63 10.99 5.58
C VAL A 71 -9.97 11.98 6.70
N THR A 72 -9.06 12.92 6.95
CA THR A 72 -9.25 13.97 7.97
C THR A 72 -9.30 15.32 7.27
N PRO A 73 -10.49 15.93 7.11
CA PRO A 73 -10.60 17.25 6.51
C PRO A 73 -10.01 18.31 7.43
N SER A 74 -9.39 19.32 6.84
CA SER A 74 -8.88 20.52 7.51
C SER A 74 -9.51 21.75 6.88
N ALA A 75 -10.12 22.58 7.71
CA ALA A 75 -10.76 23.82 7.29
C ALA A 75 -9.83 25.03 7.45
N ASN A 76 -10.04 26.05 6.62
CA ASN A 76 -9.41 27.36 6.75
C ASN A 76 -10.01 28.14 7.93
N ALA A 77 -9.49 29.34 8.19
CA ALA A 77 -10.00 30.23 9.25
C ALA A 77 -11.46 30.68 9.03
N GLU A 78 -11.98 30.52 7.81
CA GLU A 78 -13.35 30.87 7.40
C GLU A 78 -14.33 29.67 7.51
N GLY A 79 -13.84 28.48 7.87
CA GLY A 79 -14.64 27.27 8.08
C GLY A 79 -14.87 26.43 6.83
N GLU A 80 -14.25 26.77 5.70
CA GLU A 80 -14.31 26.00 4.45
C GLU A 80 -13.22 24.93 4.42
N THR A 81 -13.56 23.71 4.01
CA THR A 81 -12.58 22.62 3.82
C THR A 81 -11.69 22.95 2.64
N VAL A 82 -10.40 23.19 2.91
CA VAL A 82 -9.37 23.53 1.91
C VAL A 82 -8.33 22.44 1.71
N SER A 83 -8.27 21.47 2.62
CA SER A 83 -7.44 20.29 2.41
C SER A 83 -7.95 19.10 3.22
N ALA A 84 -7.49 17.91 2.88
CA ALA A 84 -7.74 16.71 3.68
C ALA A 84 -6.48 15.84 3.78
N ASP A 85 -6.16 15.41 5.00
CA ASP A 85 -5.14 14.39 5.25
C ASP A 85 -5.72 13.01 4.88
N VAL A 86 -5.11 12.37 3.89
CA VAL A 86 -5.49 11.04 3.39
C VAL A 86 -4.44 10.03 3.79
N VAL A 87 -4.82 9.11 4.69
CA VAL A 87 -3.96 8.04 5.19
C VAL A 87 -4.52 6.69 4.74
N LEU A 88 -3.76 5.99 3.90
CA LEU A 88 -4.09 4.64 3.45
C LEU A 88 -3.18 3.64 4.18
N SER A 89 -3.78 2.73 4.94
CA SER A 89 -3.09 1.62 5.59
C SER A 89 -3.31 0.33 4.81
N TYR A 90 -2.24 -0.42 4.61
CA TYR A 90 -2.25 -1.68 3.87
C TYR A 90 -1.27 -2.67 4.52
N SER A 91 -1.62 -3.95 4.52
CA SER A 91 -0.75 -5.00 5.03
C SER A 91 -0.24 -5.84 3.88
N TYR A 92 1.09 -6.00 3.77
CA TYR A 92 1.65 -6.99 2.86
C TYR A 92 2.17 -8.18 3.65
N LYS A 93 1.95 -9.37 3.08
CA LYS A 93 2.42 -10.64 3.63
C LYS A 93 3.51 -11.20 2.73
N MET A 94 4.61 -11.64 3.33
CA MET A 94 5.64 -12.44 2.67
C MET A 94 5.71 -13.80 3.37
N PRO A 95 4.86 -14.77 2.97
CA PRO A 95 4.71 -16.04 3.67
C PRO A 95 6.01 -16.84 3.78
N VAL A 96 6.83 -16.80 2.72
CA VAL A 96 8.14 -17.49 2.66
C VAL A 96 9.10 -17.01 3.76
N PHE A 97 8.96 -15.76 4.21
CA PHE A 97 9.78 -15.16 5.26
C PHE A 97 9.04 -15.01 6.60
N GLY A 98 7.77 -15.43 6.68
CA GLY A 98 6.93 -15.24 7.87
C GLY A 98 6.68 -13.78 8.24
N ILE A 99 6.81 -12.84 7.29
CA ILE A 99 6.68 -11.41 7.54
C ILE A 99 5.24 -10.97 7.23
N GLU A 100 4.57 -10.41 8.23
CA GLU A 100 3.34 -9.65 8.07
C GLU A 100 3.56 -8.27 8.69
N LYS A 101 3.47 -7.23 7.87
CA LYS A 101 3.62 -5.84 8.33
C LYS A 101 2.54 -4.97 7.74
N THR A 102 1.93 -4.16 8.61
CA THR A 102 1.07 -3.06 8.20
C THR A 102 1.92 -1.83 7.91
N HIS A 103 1.74 -1.28 6.72
CA HIS A 103 2.34 -0.04 6.28
C HIS A 103 1.27 1.03 6.09
N GLN A 104 1.70 2.28 6.17
CA GLN A 104 0.86 3.44 5.91
C GLN A 104 1.51 4.31 4.85
N THR A 105 0.69 4.84 3.94
CA THR A 105 1.06 5.91 3.02
C THR A 105 0.16 7.10 3.27
N ARG A 106 0.75 8.29 3.31
CA ARG A 106 0.06 9.55 3.63
C ARG A 106 0.14 10.50 2.45
N GLY A 107 -0.89 11.32 2.28
CA GLY A 107 -0.92 12.38 1.29
C GLY A 107 -1.93 13.44 1.71
N ILE A 108 -1.82 14.61 1.09
CA ILE A 108 -2.74 15.73 1.33
C ILE A 108 -3.50 15.97 0.03
N ALA A 109 -4.82 15.99 0.12
CA ALA A 109 -5.72 16.52 -0.90
C ALA A 109 -5.87 18.03 -0.70
N ARG A 110 -5.83 18.84 -1.75
CA ARG A 110 -5.86 20.31 -1.74
C ARG A 110 -6.83 20.89 -2.75
#